data_AF-A0AAJ6T7D8-F1
#
_entry.id   AF-A0AAJ6T7D8-F1
#
_cell.length_a   1.000
_cell.length_b   1.000
_cell.length_c   1.000
_cell.angle_alpha   90.00
_cell.angle_beta   90.00
_cell.angle_gamma   90.00
#
_symmetry.space_group_name_H-M   'P 1'
#
loop_
_entity.id
_entity.type
_entity.pdbx_description
1 polymer ?
#
loop_
_entity_poly.entity_id
_entity_poly.type
_entity_poly.pdbx_seq_one_letter_code
_entity_poly.pdbx_strand_id
1 'polypeptide(L)'
;MEWFEKEAYLIFQDLSEKYPMTGLLLNGRAVCCIHMANFDEAETLLLEALNKDAKDPETLANFVVCSLHIGKSSSHYLSQLKISHPDHMLVKRASSAKNNFERAVQAVA
;
A
#
# COMPACT_ATOMS: atom_id res chain seq x y z
N MET A 1 17.31 -8.76 8.74
CA MET A 1 16.35 -7.72 8.34
C MET A 1 15.17 -7.77 9.29
N GLU A 2 14.50 -8.94 9.44
CA GLU A 2 13.32 -9.25 10.30
C GLU A 2 13.19 -8.60 11.70
N TRP A 3 14.27 -8.11 12.31
CA TRP A 3 14.21 -7.52 13.64
C TRP A 3 13.66 -6.08 13.61
N PHE A 4 13.98 -5.31 12.56
CA PHE A 4 13.56 -3.92 12.44
C PHE A 4 12.07 -3.78 12.09
N GLU A 5 11.53 -4.68 11.27
CA GLU A 5 10.12 -4.65 10.89
C GLU A 5 9.24 -5.00 12.10
N LYS A 6 9.68 -5.93 12.95
CA LYS A 6 9.02 -6.25 14.22
C LYS A 6 9.08 -5.10 15.22
N GLU A 7 10.23 -4.45 15.35
CA GLU A 7 10.37 -3.29 16.23
C GLU A 7 9.47 -2.13 15.78
N ALA A 8 9.44 -1.82 14.47
CA ALA A 8 8.54 -0.82 13.92
C ALA A 8 7.07 -1.16 14.15
N TYR A 9 6.67 -2.42 13.98
CA TYR A 9 5.31 -2.88 14.26
C TYR A 9 4.94 -2.64 15.73
N LEU A 10 5.82 -3.00 16.67
CA LEU A 10 5.58 -2.81 18.11
C LEU A 10 5.45 -1.33 18.47
N ILE A 11 6.26 -0.45 17.87
CA ILE A 11 6.12 1.00 18.07
C ILE A 11 4.73 1.47 17.61
N PHE A 12 4.28 1.05 16.43
CA PHE A 12 2.94 1.41 15.96
C PHE A 12 1.82 0.80 16.81
N GLN A 13 2.02 -0.39 17.36
CA GLN A 13 1.09 -1.02 18.28
C GLN A 13 0.98 -0.20 19.58
N ASP A 14 2.10 0.12 20.22
CA ASP A 14 2.15 0.95 21.44
C ASP A 14 1.49 2.33 21.22
N LEU A 15 1.71 2.93 20.05
CA LEU A 15 1.07 4.19 19.68
C LEU A 15 -0.44 4.02 19.51
N SER A 16 -0.91 2.91 18.95
CA SER A 16 -2.35 2.64 18.80
C SER A 16 -3.07 2.33 20.12
N GLU A 17 -2.34 1.86 21.13
CA GLU A 17 -2.88 1.67 22.48
C GLU A 17 -2.97 3.00 23.25
N LYS A 18 -2.05 3.93 22.99
CA LYS A 18 -1.98 5.24 23.67
C LYS A 18 -2.81 6.33 22.99
N TYR A 19 -3.03 6.22 21.69
CA TYR A 19 -3.69 7.23 20.87
C TYR A 19 -4.81 6.62 20.04
N PRO A 20 -5.84 7.42 19.67
CA PRO A 20 -6.90 6.94 18.78
C PRO A 20 -6.33 6.36 17.49
N MET A 21 -6.91 5.26 17.01
CA MET A 21 -6.45 4.66 15.77
C MET A 21 -6.72 5.58 14.57
N THR A 22 -5.67 6.23 14.08
CA THR A 22 -5.71 7.12 12.91
C THR A 22 -5.37 6.34 11.63
N GLY A 23 -5.73 6.90 10.47
CA GLY A 23 -5.35 6.33 9.18
C GLY A 23 -3.83 6.14 9.06
N LEU A 24 -3.03 7.07 9.61
CA LEU A 24 -1.57 6.96 9.61
C LEU A 24 -1.07 5.72 10.38
N LEU A 25 -1.60 5.48 11.58
CA LEU A 25 -1.20 4.33 12.41
C LEU A 25 -1.62 3.01 11.76
N LEU A 26 -2.81 2.96 11.16
CA LEU A 26 -3.28 1.78 10.43
C LEU A 26 -2.40 1.47 9.22
N ASN A 27 -2.06 2.50 8.42
CA ASN A 27 -1.15 2.35 7.29
C ASN A 27 0.25 1.91 7.72
N GLY A 28 0.80 2.51 8.78
CA GLY A 28 2.11 2.14 9.32
C GLY A 28 2.18 0.68 9.73
N ARG A 29 1.17 0.19 10.48
CA ARG A 29 1.07 -1.23 10.85
C ARG A 29 0.92 -2.14 9.63
N ALA A 30 0.05 -1.76 8.69
CA ALA A 30 -0.17 -2.55 7.48
C ALA A 30 1.11 -2.70 6.64
N VAL A 31 1.91 -1.65 6.47
CA VAL A 31 3.20 -1.73 5.77
C VAL A 31 4.17 -2.67 6.49
N CYS A 32 4.22 -2.61 7.83
CA CYS A 32 5.02 -3.56 8.61
C CYS A 32 4.55 -5.01 8.38
N CYS A 33 3.24 -5.26 8.39
CA CYS A 33 2.67 -6.58 8.07
C CYS A 33 3.01 -7.05 6.65
N ILE A 34 2.92 -6.17 5.64
CA ILE A 34 3.32 -6.47 4.25
C ILE A 34 4.79 -6.89 4.19
N HIS A 35 5.68 -6.17 4.88
CA HIS A 35 7.11 -6.50 4.90
C HIS A 35 7.42 -7.79 5.65
N MET A 36 6.62 -8.14 6.66
CA MET A 36 6.69 -9.43 7.37
C MET A 36 5.97 -10.57 6.62
N ALA A 37 5.50 -10.34 5.40
CA ALA A 37 4.71 -11.27 4.59
C ALA A 37 3.39 -11.72 5.26
N ASN A 38 2.89 -10.96 6.24
CA ASN A 38 1.60 -11.17 6.88
C ASN A 38 0.51 -10.37 6.15
N PHE A 39 0.13 -10.83 4.95
CA PHE A 39 -0.78 -10.08 4.08
C PHE A 39 -2.24 -10.08 4.58
N ASP A 40 -2.67 -11.12 5.31
CA ASP A 40 -4.04 -11.22 5.84
C ASP A 40 -4.30 -10.14 6.90
N GLU A 41 -3.34 -9.92 7.81
CA GLU A 41 -3.43 -8.85 8.79
C GLU A 41 -3.33 -7.47 8.11
N ALA A 42 -2.45 -7.32 7.13
CA ALA A 42 -2.32 -6.08 6.38
C ALA A 42 -3.62 -5.69 5.67
N GLU A 43 -4.28 -6.64 5.00
CA GLU A 43 -5.56 -6.39 4.33
C GLU A 43 -6.62 -5.91 5.32
N THR A 44 -6.70 -6.54 6.50
CA THR A 44 -7.65 -6.17 7.55
C THR A 44 -7.41 -4.73 8.03
N LEU A 45 -6.16 -4.37 8.31
CA LEU A 45 -5.78 -3.01 8.75
C LEU A 45 -6.07 -1.96 7.67
N LEU A 46 -5.80 -2.29 6.41
CA LEU A 46 -6.04 -1.38 5.29
C LEU A 46 -7.54 -1.21 4.98
N LEU A 47 -8.36 -2.24 5.20
CA LEU A 47 -9.82 -2.13 5.10
C LEU A 47 -10.37 -1.19 6.18
N GLU A 48 -9.84 -1.26 7.40
CA GLU A 48 -10.19 -0.32 8.46
C GLU A 48 -9.79 1.11 8.11
N ALA A 49 -8.58 1.30 7.56
CA ALA A 49 -8.11 2.61 7.11
C ALA A 49 -9.01 3.18 6.00
N LEU A 50 -9.41 2.34 5.04
CA LEU A 50 -10.29 2.73 3.93
C LEU A 50 -11.69 3.12 4.42
N ASN A 51 -12.21 2.45 5.45
CA ASN A 51 -13.49 2.81 6.08
C ASN A 51 -13.42 4.16 6.81
N LYS A 52 -12.23 4.59 7.26
CA LYS A 52 -12.02 5.90 7.88
C LYS A 52 -11.88 7.02 6.84
N ASP A 53 -11.07 6.78 5.81
CA ASP A 53 -10.93 7.69 4.66
C ASP A 53 -10.66 6.91 3.38
N ALA A 54 -11.70 6.78 2.55
CA ALA A 54 -11.61 6.04 1.30
C ALA A 54 -10.76 6.74 0.22
N LYS A 55 -10.39 8.01 0.43
CA LYS A 55 -9.61 8.80 -0.53
C LYS A 55 -8.15 8.95 -0.13
N ASP A 56 -7.76 8.43 1.04
CA ASP A 56 -6.40 8.54 1.53
C ASP A 56 -5.41 7.87 0.54
N PRO A 57 -4.44 8.63 0.00
CA PRO A 57 -3.54 8.13 -1.04
C PRO A 57 -2.66 6.97 -0.56
N GLU A 58 -2.18 7.03 0.68
CA GLU A 58 -1.30 5.99 1.24
C GLU A 58 -2.08 4.69 1.44
N THR A 59 -3.30 4.77 1.95
CA THR A 59 -4.21 3.62 2.09
C THR A 59 -4.44 2.95 0.75
N LEU A 60 -4.84 3.71 -0.28
CA LEU A 60 -5.07 3.18 -1.61
C LEU A 60 -3.80 2.54 -2.21
N ALA A 61 -2.64 3.18 -2.04
CA ALA A 61 -1.38 2.66 -2.55
C ALA A 61 -0.96 1.35 -1.85
N ASN A 62 -1.03 1.31 -0.51
CA ASN A 62 -0.73 0.12 0.28
C ASN A 62 -1.71 -1.01 -0.03
N PHE A 63 -2.99 -0.69 -0.27
CA PHE A 63 -4.01 -1.66 -0.67
C PHE A 63 -3.70 -2.29 -2.03
N VAL A 64 -3.22 -1.50 -3.00
CA VAL A 64 -2.78 -2.01 -4.31
C VAL A 64 -1.64 -3.02 -4.13
N VAL A 65 -0.63 -2.68 -3.33
CA VAL A 65 0.53 -3.56 -3.08
C VAL A 65 0.10 -4.84 -2.37
N CYS A 66 -0.71 -4.73 -1.31
CA CYS A 66 -1.23 -5.87 -0.57
C CYS A 66 -2.07 -6.81 -1.47
N SER A 67 -3.00 -6.23 -2.26
CA SER A 67 -3.85 -7.00 -3.19
C SER A 67 -3.04 -7.78 -4.22
N LEU A 68 -1.96 -7.18 -4.74
CA LEU A 68 -1.07 -7.85 -5.70
C LEU A 68 -0.35 -9.04 -5.06
N HIS A 69 0.10 -8.94 -3.80
CA HIS A 69 0.73 -10.04 -3.08
C HIS A 69 -0.22 -11.21 -2.80
N ILE A 70 -1.50 -10.93 -2.54
CA ILE A 70 -2.54 -11.94 -2.30
C ILE A 70 -3.06 -12.54 -3.63
N GLY A 71 -2.70 -11.96 -4.78
CA GLY A 71 -3.21 -12.37 -6.10
C GLY A 71 -4.64 -11.91 -6.39
N LYS A 72 -5.13 -10.90 -5.66
CA LYS A 72 -6.43 -10.26 -5.87
C LYS A 72 -6.32 -9.11 -6.88
N SER A 73 -7.45 -8.71 -7.45
CA SER A 73 -7.51 -7.56 -8.36
C SER A 73 -7.24 -6.24 -7.62
N SER A 74 -6.17 -5.54 -7.99
CA SER A 74 -5.84 -4.21 -7.46
C SER A 74 -6.31 -3.05 -8.36
N SER A 75 -6.96 -3.37 -9.48
CA SER A 75 -7.29 -2.41 -10.54
C SER A 75 -8.23 -1.30 -10.08
N HIS A 76 -9.16 -1.62 -9.19
CA HIS A 76 -10.11 -0.67 -8.63
C HIS A 76 -9.40 0.42 -7.82
N TYR A 77 -8.58 0.02 -6.84
CA TYR A 77 -7.83 0.94 -5.97
C TYR A 77 -6.79 1.75 -6.75
N LEU A 78 -6.10 1.12 -7.70
CA LEU A 78 -5.15 1.82 -8.56
C LEU A 78 -5.84 2.87 -9.45
N SER A 79 -7.04 2.57 -9.95
CA SER A 79 -7.84 3.53 -10.73
C SER A 79 -8.26 4.71 -9.88
N GLN A 80 -8.74 4.47 -8.65
CA GLN A 80 -9.06 5.54 -7.72
C GLN A 80 -7.85 6.41 -7.41
N LEU A 81 -6.71 5.81 -7.10
CA LEU A 81 -5.47 6.53 -6.78
C LEU A 81 -5.00 7.42 -7.95
N LYS A 82 -5.12 6.92 -9.19
CA LYS A 82 -4.78 7.71 -10.39
C LYS A 82 -5.67 8.94 -10.56
N ILE A 83 -6.94 8.83 -10.20
CA ILE A 83 -7.92 9.93 -10.34
C ILE A 83 -7.74 10.94 -9.21
N SER A 84 -7.58 10.47 -7.96
CA SER A 84 -7.49 11.34 -6.79
C SER A 84 -6.11 11.96 -6.60
N HIS A 85 -5.04 11.19 -6.83
CA HIS A 85 -3.66 11.58 -6.56
C HIS A 85 -2.72 11.14 -7.70
N PRO A 86 -2.84 11.75 -8.90
CA PRO A 86 -2.03 11.39 -10.07
C PRO A 86 -0.52 11.56 -9.84
N ASP A 87 -0.13 12.45 -8.93
CA ASP A 87 1.27 12.71 -8.60
C ASP A 87 1.89 11.73 -7.61
N HIS A 88 1.11 10.81 -7.06
CA HIS A 88 1.57 9.82 -6.10
C HIS A 88 2.69 8.94 -6.67
N MET A 89 3.69 8.59 -5.84
CA MET A 89 4.89 7.88 -6.29
C MET A 89 4.56 6.56 -7.00
N LEU A 90 3.59 5.79 -6.48
CA LEU A 90 3.16 4.53 -7.09
C LEU A 90 2.63 4.73 -8.51
N VAL A 91 1.84 5.79 -8.75
CA VAL A 91 1.27 6.11 -10.07
C VAL A 91 2.37 6.46 -11.06
N LYS A 92 3.31 7.32 -10.65
CA LYS A 92 4.47 7.70 -11.47
C LYS A 92 5.36 6.50 -11.82
N ARG A 93 5.64 5.63 -10.84
CA ARG A 93 6.43 4.41 -11.07
C ARG A 93 5.71 3.43 -12.01
N ALA A 94 4.41 3.23 -11.83
CA ALA A 94 3.62 2.38 -12.72
C ALA A 94 3.59 2.91 -14.16
N SER A 95 3.42 4.21 -14.34
CA SER A 95 3.47 4.85 -15.67
C SER A 95 4.85 4.72 -16.32
N SER A 96 5.92 5.00 -15.57
CA SER A 96 7.29 4.85 -16.04
C SER A 96 7.62 3.39 -16.43
N ALA A 97 7.21 2.42 -15.61
CA ALA A 97 7.38 1.01 -15.91
C ALA A 97 6.63 0.59 -17.19
N LYS A 98 5.41 1.09 -17.38
CA LYS A 98 4.64 0.87 -18.61
C LYS A 98 5.36 1.43 -19.84
N ASN A 99 5.81 2.68 -19.79
CA ASN A 99 6.52 3.31 -20.91
C ASN A 99 7.82 2.58 -21.24
N ASN A 100 8.57 2.14 -20.23
CA ASN A 100 9.79 1.37 -20.44
C ASN A 100 9.50 0.01 -21.07
N PHE A 101 8.41 -0.66 -20.67
CA PHE A 101 7.99 -1.91 -21.28
C PHE A 101 7.59 -1.72 -22.75
N GLU A 102 6.79 -0.70 -23.06
CA GLU A 102 6.40 -0.38 -24.44
C GLU A 102 7.62 -0.10 -25.34
N ARG A 103 8.60 0.67 -24.83
CA ARG A 103 9.87 0.91 -25.54
C ARG A 103 10.67 -0.37 -25.77
N ALA A 104 10.71 -1.28 -24.80
CA ALA A 104 11.41 -2.54 -24.94
C ALA A 104 10.76 -3.44 -25.99
N VAL A 105 9.43 -3.51 -26.02
CA VAL A 105 8.68 -4.26 -27.05
C VAL A 105 8.98 -3.71 -28.45
N GLN A 106 9.01 -2.39 -28.61
CA GLN A 106 9.34 -1.75 -29.90
C GLN A 106 10.79 -1.99 -30.35
N ALA A 107 11.73 -2.12 -29.41
CA ALA A 107 13.14 -2.35 -29.73
C ALA A 107 13.45 -3.80 -30.14
N VAL A 108 12.54 -4.73 -29.87
CA VAL A 108 12.66 -6.16 -30.19
C VAL A 108 11.90 -6.54 -31.47
N ALA A 109 11.04 -5.64 -31.97
CA ALA A 109 10.32 -5.77 -33.23
C ALA A 109 11.14 -5.24 -34.41
#